data_AF-A0A661ANT9-F1
#
_entry.id   AF-A0A661ANT9-F1
#
_cell.length_a   1.000
_cell.length_b   1.000
_cell.length_c   1.000
_cell.angle_alpha   90.00
_cell.angle_beta   90.00
_cell.angle_gamma   90.00
#
_symmetry.space_group_name_H-M   'P 1'
#
loop_
_entity.id
_entity.type
_entity.pdbx_description
1 polymer ?
#
loop_
_entity_poly.entity_id
_entity_poly.type
_entity_poly.pdbx_seq_one_letter_code
_entity_poly.pdbx_strand_id
1 'polypeptide(L)'
;MRKKIFLFLSLLLFMGCPGNKKCISLSEAEEIVLYEIVRADTMEWDTTKIRVYELPYMLEAGDTVKIAKIDPDEEYPEENYKDTVFTLREDCWYFYIDDIPGLEMMIGRHVFVYCDKQYEIIYSIGPLHYYRDNEMIEIKW
;
A
#
# COMPACT_ATOMS: atom_id res chain seq x y z
N MET A 1 -26.80 -65.13 -0.96
CA MET A 1 -27.41 -64.04 -0.15
C MET A 1 -26.52 -62.80 -0.26
N ARG A 2 -27.11 -61.65 -0.62
CA ARG A 2 -26.62 -60.24 -0.48
C ARG A 2 -25.21 -59.93 -1.00
N LYS A 3 -25.06 -59.41 -2.22
CA LYS A 3 -25.32 -58.05 -2.77
C LYS A 3 -23.99 -57.30 -2.94
N LYS A 4 -23.55 -57.20 -4.20
CA LYS A 4 -22.45 -56.34 -4.68
C LYS A 4 -22.70 -54.89 -4.25
N ILE A 5 -21.69 -54.22 -3.71
CA ILE A 5 -21.70 -52.77 -3.54
C ILE A 5 -20.66 -52.21 -4.50
N PHE A 6 -21.15 -51.69 -5.63
CA PHE A 6 -20.45 -50.68 -6.41
C PHE A 6 -20.52 -49.38 -5.61
N LEU A 7 -19.39 -48.86 -5.14
CA LEU A 7 -19.31 -47.48 -4.67
C LEU A 7 -18.66 -46.66 -5.78
N PHE A 8 -19.51 -46.20 -6.71
CA PHE A 8 -19.22 -45.06 -7.55
C PHE A 8 -19.50 -43.83 -6.66
N LEU A 9 -18.47 -43.24 -6.07
CA LEU A 9 -18.58 -41.90 -5.50
C LEU A 9 -17.61 -40.99 -6.24
N SER A 10 -18.14 -40.47 -7.35
CA SER A 10 -17.77 -39.20 -7.93
C SER A 10 -17.60 -38.16 -6.81
N LEU A 11 -16.37 -37.82 -6.47
CA LEU A 11 -16.02 -36.58 -5.79
C LEU A 11 -15.18 -35.73 -6.76
N LEU A 12 -15.80 -35.35 -7.87
CA LEU A 12 -15.54 -34.04 -8.48
C LEU A 12 -16.04 -33.00 -7.47
N LEU A 13 -15.18 -32.54 -6.56
CA LEU A 13 -15.41 -31.31 -5.83
C LEU A 13 -14.24 -30.36 -6.09
N PHE A 14 -14.52 -29.46 -7.02
CA PHE A 14 -13.95 -28.14 -7.19
C PHE A 14 -12.44 -28.08 -7.41
N MET A 15 -12.06 -28.12 -8.70
CA MET A 15 -11.26 -27.03 -9.26
C MET A 15 -11.96 -25.69 -8.97
N GLY A 16 -11.96 -25.27 -7.71
CA GLY A 16 -12.04 -23.86 -7.40
C GLY A 16 -10.64 -23.36 -7.66
N CYS A 17 -10.40 -22.76 -8.83
CA CYS A 17 -9.36 -21.73 -8.87
C CYS A 17 -9.66 -20.85 -7.65
N PRO A 18 -8.76 -20.73 -6.66
CA PRO A 18 -8.96 -19.79 -5.57
C PRO A 18 -9.28 -18.48 -6.27
N GLY A 19 -10.47 -17.96 -5.99
CA GLY A 19 -11.11 -16.96 -6.83
C GLY A 19 -10.08 -15.91 -7.20
N ASN A 20 -10.04 -15.52 -8.48
CA ASN A 20 -9.41 -14.28 -8.87
C ASN A 20 -10.04 -13.21 -7.95
N LYS A 21 -9.39 -12.93 -6.81
CA LYS A 21 -9.66 -11.72 -6.04
C LYS A 21 -9.26 -10.66 -7.04
N LYS A 22 -10.26 -10.12 -7.74
CA LYS A 22 -10.03 -9.04 -8.67
C LYS A 22 -9.47 -7.92 -7.80
N CYS A 23 -8.17 -7.69 -7.93
CA CYS A 23 -7.53 -6.63 -7.18
C CYS A 23 -8.24 -5.31 -7.49
N ILE A 24 -8.31 -4.42 -6.51
CA ILE A 24 -8.94 -3.11 -6.67
C ILE A 24 -8.23 -2.33 -7.78
N SER A 25 -8.97 -1.51 -8.52
CA SER A 25 -8.35 -0.65 -9.52
C SER A 25 -7.48 0.42 -8.85
N LEU A 26 -6.56 1.00 -9.63
CA LEU A 26 -5.80 2.17 -9.17
C LEU A 26 -6.74 3.28 -8.69
N SER A 27 -7.80 3.58 -9.44
CA SER A 27 -8.78 4.60 -9.07
C SER A 27 -9.48 4.32 -7.74
N GLU A 28 -9.78 3.04 -7.43
CA GLU A 28 -10.34 2.68 -6.11
C GLU A 28 -9.32 2.88 -4.99
N ALA A 29 -8.03 2.62 -5.25
CA ALA A 29 -6.97 2.86 -4.28
C ALA A 29 -6.72 4.37 -4.07
N GLU A 30 -6.74 5.17 -5.14
CA GLU A 30 -6.66 6.63 -5.08
C GLU A 30 -7.80 7.22 -4.25
N GLU A 31 -9.03 6.74 -4.42
CA GLU A 31 -10.18 7.18 -3.60
C GLU A 31 -9.97 6.92 -2.10
N ILE A 32 -9.43 5.74 -1.73
CA ILE A 32 -9.09 5.42 -0.34
C ILE A 32 -8.04 6.40 0.20
N VAL A 33 -6.97 6.64 -0.57
CA VAL A 33 -5.90 7.56 -0.16
C VAL A 33 -6.44 8.98 0.03
N LEU A 34 -7.23 9.48 -0.93
CA LEU A 34 -7.73 10.84 -0.91
C LEU A 34 -8.75 11.07 0.21
N TYR A 35 -9.76 10.21 0.31
CA TYR A 35 -10.90 10.48 1.18
C TYR A 35 -10.75 9.87 2.57
N GLU A 36 -10.12 8.70 2.71
CA GLU A 36 -9.98 8.07 4.03
C GLU A 36 -8.69 8.50 4.75
N ILE A 37 -7.59 8.64 4.02
CA ILE A 37 -6.25 8.86 4.61
C ILE A 37 -5.85 10.33 4.63
N VAL A 38 -6.01 11.03 3.50
CA VAL A 38 -5.75 12.48 3.39
C VAL A 38 -6.94 13.30 3.89
N ARG A 39 -8.16 12.74 3.85
CA ARG A 39 -9.41 13.42 4.22
C ARG A 39 -9.68 14.68 3.41
N ALA A 40 -9.51 14.54 2.10
CA ALA A 40 -9.75 15.55 1.07
C ALA A 40 -11.09 16.32 1.20
N ASP A 41 -12.12 15.70 1.78
CA ASP A 41 -13.45 16.28 1.95
C ASP A 41 -13.57 17.23 3.15
N THR A 42 -12.70 17.09 4.14
CA THR A 42 -12.76 17.84 5.42
C THR A 42 -11.55 18.74 5.66
N MET A 43 -10.54 18.65 4.80
CA MET A 43 -9.32 19.44 4.90
C MET A 43 -9.49 20.84 4.26
N GLU A 44 -9.02 21.88 4.95
CA GLU A 44 -8.79 23.18 4.32
C GLU A 44 -7.61 23.03 3.34
N TRP A 45 -7.92 22.95 2.04
CA TRP A 45 -6.94 22.70 1.00
C TRP A 45 -5.90 23.81 0.89
N ASP A 46 -4.68 23.51 1.31
CA ASP A 46 -3.48 24.22 0.87
C ASP A 46 -2.69 23.30 -0.05
N THR A 47 -2.92 23.44 -1.36
CA THR A 47 -2.29 22.61 -2.41
C THR A 47 -0.76 22.75 -2.44
N THR A 48 -0.20 23.70 -1.69
CA THR A 48 1.25 23.82 -1.56
C THR A 48 1.82 22.95 -0.45
N LYS A 49 0.98 22.37 0.43
CA LYS A 49 1.39 21.69 1.66
C LYS A 49 1.24 20.17 1.68
N ILE A 50 0.52 19.57 0.74
CA ILE A 50 0.42 18.10 0.69
C ILE A 50 0.57 17.65 -0.76
N ARG A 51 1.42 16.65 -0.98
CA ARG A 51 1.61 16.01 -2.29
C ARG A 51 1.47 14.51 -2.14
N VAL A 52 0.72 13.90 -3.05
CA VAL A 52 0.58 12.44 -3.11
C VAL A 52 1.24 11.95 -4.38
N TYR A 53 2.11 10.96 -4.21
CA TYR A 53 2.87 10.33 -5.28
C TYR A 53 2.49 8.87 -5.37
N GLU A 54 2.40 8.35 -6.59
CA GLU A 54 2.21 6.93 -6.86
C GLU A 54 3.41 6.32 -7.58
N LEU A 55 3.55 5.00 -7.47
CA LEU A 55 4.36 4.24 -8.42
C LEU A 55 3.54 3.92 -9.68
N PRO A 56 4.16 3.93 -10.87
CA PRO A 56 3.46 3.64 -12.13
C PRO A 56 3.02 2.17 -12.27
N TYR A 57 3.32 1.32 -11.28
CA TYR A 57 2.95 -0.09 -11.23
C TYR A 57 2.64 -0.51 -9.78
N MET A 58 1.88 -1.61 -9.69
CA MET A 58 1.57 -2.27 -8.42
C MET A 58 2.80 -2.98 -7.87
N LEU A 59 3.01 -2.94 -6.56
CA LEU A 59 4.01 -3.79 -5.91
C LEU A 59 3.46 -5.19 -5.73
N GLU A 60 4.27 -6.21 -6.00
CA GLU A 60 3.86 -7.60 -6.00
C GLU A 60 4.24 -8.30 -4.69
N ALA A 61 3.49 -9.33 -4.32
CA ALA A 61 3.85 -10.20 -3.21
C ALA A 61 5.26 -10.78 -3.41
N GLY A 62 6.11 -10.65 -2.40
CA GLY A 62 7.52 -11.03 -2.47
C GLY A 62 8.49 -9.88 -2.75
N ASP A 63 8.00 -8.71 -3.19
CA ASP A 63 8.83 -7.52 -3.30
C ASP A 63 9.35 -7.08 -1.94
N THR A 64 10.60 -6.59 -1.91
CA THR A 64 11.25 -6.12 -0.70
C THR A 64 11.25 -4.60 -0.67
N VAL A 65 10.70 -4.05 0.41
CA VAL A 65 10.58 -2.63 0.66
C VAL A 65 11.55 -2.25 1.78
N LYS A 66 12.34 -1.20 1.55
CA LYS A 66 13.13 -0.55 2.61
C LYS A 66 12.51 0.82 2.89
N ILE A 67 12.36 1.16 4.17
CA ILE A 67 11.82 2.44 4.64
C ILE A 67 12.60 2.91 5.87
N ALA A 68 12.93 4.21 5.94
CA ALA A 68 13.45 4.85 7.14
C ALA A 68 12.28 5.21 8.08
N LYS A 69 11.81 4.22 8.85
CA LYS A 69 10.58 4.33 9.66
C LYS A 69 10.81 5.27 10.85
N ILE A 70 9.84 6.14 11.12
CA ILE A 70 9.77 6.94 12.35
C ILE A 70 8.59 6.51 13.21
N ASP A 71 8.64 6.87 14.48
CA ASP A 71 7.47 6.92 15.34
C ASP A 71 7.06 8.40 15.45
N PRO A 72 5.88 8.80 14.95
CA PRO A 72 5.46 10.19 14.94
C PRO A 72 5.23 10.77 16.35
N ASP A 73 5.14 9.92 17.39
CA ASP A 73 4.94 10.34 18.77
C ASP A 73 6.26 10.57 19.55
N GLU A 74 7.42 10.32 18.93
CA GLU A 74 8.74 10.62 19.53
C GLU A 74 9.03 12.13 19.56
N GLU A 75 9.86 12.57 20.50
CA GLU A 75 10.22 14.01 20.67
C GLU A 75 11.05 14.56 19.50
N TYR A 76 11.89 13.70 18.90
CA TYR A 76 12.74 13.99 17.75
C TYR A 76 12.68 12.83 16.74
N PRO A 77 11.55 12.65 16.03
CA PRO A 77 11.33 11.49 15.16
C PRO A 77 12.38 11.39 14.03
N GLU A 78 12.86 12.53 13.55
CA GLU A 78 13.88 12.63 12.50
C GLU A 78 15.27 12.13 12.92
N GLU A 79 15.59 12.25 14.22
CA GLU A 79 16.86 11.79 14.77
C GLU A 79 16.81 10.31 15.19
N ASN A 80 15.59 9.76 15.34
CA ASN A 80 15.33 8.43 15.90
C ASN A 80 14.73 7.45 14.90
N TYR A 81 14.97 7.64 13.60
CA TYR A 81 14.48 6.73 12.57
C TYR A 81 15.15 5.35 12.63
N LYS A 82 14.41 4.33 12.16
CA LYS A 82 14.85 2.95 12.06
C LYS A 82 14.73 2.48 10.62
N ASP A 83 15.89 2.20 10.01
CA ASP A 83 15.95 1.48 8.74
C ASP A 83 15.23 0.14 8.87
N THR A 84 14.09 0.03 8.21
CA THR A 84 13.21 -1.14 8.24
C THR A 84 13.17 -1.74 6.85
N VAL A 85 13.39 -3.05 6.77
CA VAL A 85 13.23 -3.82 5.54
C VAL A 85 12.17 -4.87 5.79
N PHE A 86 11.19 -4.97 4.89
CA PHE A 86 10.18 -6.01 4.93
C PHE A 86 9.85 -6.52 3.53
N THR A 87 9.28 -7.71 3.49
CA THR A 87 8.80 -8.34 2.26
C THR A 87 7.29 -8.25 2.23
N LEU A 88 6.74 -7.78 1.11
CA LEU A 88 5.31 -7.71 0.90
C LEU A 88 4.69 -9.11 0.87
N ARG A 89 3.59 -9.27 1.59
CA ARG A 89 2.86 -10.55 1.68
C ARG A 89 1.81 -10.71 0.60
N GLU A 90 1.29 -9.58 0.11
CA GLU A 90 0.19 -9.49 -0.84
C GLU A 90 0.45 -8.31 -1.78
N ASP A 91 -0.11 -8.38 -2.98
CA ASP A 91 -0.02 -7.31 -3.96
C ASP A 91 -0.71 -6.04 -3.45
N CYS A 92 -0.12 -4.88 -3.72
CA CYS A 92 -0.65 -3.60 -3.26
C CYS A 92 -0.29 -2.43 -4.16
N TRP A 93 -1.20 -1.47 -4.24
CA TRP A 93 -0.87 -0.13 -4.72
C TRP A 93 -0.07 0.61 -3.66
N TYR A 94 0.96 1.32 -4.10
CA TYR A 94 1.83 2.08 -3.21
C TYR A 94 1.69 3.57 -3.50
N PHE A 95 1.53 4.33 -2.42
CA PHE A 95 1.49 5.77 -2.44
C PHE A 95 2.46 6.33 -1.40
N TYR A 96 3.09 7.44 -1.73
CA TYR A 96 3.83 8.25 -0.78
C TYR A 96 3.14 9.60 -0.62
N ILE A 97 2.82 9.96 0.61
CA ILE A 97 2.24 11.25 0.95
C ILE A 97 3.33 12.11 1.60
N ASP A 98 3.66 13.22 0.95
CA ASP A 98 4.50 14.28 1.49
C ASP A 98 3.61 15.33 2.15
N ASP A 99 3.58 15.34 3.48
CA ASP A 99 2.72 16.24 4.28
C ASP A 99 3.41 17.56 4.63
N ILE A 100 4.72 17.69 4.37
CA ILE A 100 5.49 18.90 4.66
C ILE A 100 6.47 19.19 3.49
N PRO A 101 5.95 19.50 2.30
CA PRO A 101 6.76 19.77 1.13
C PRO A 101 7.58 21.05 1.37
N GLY A 102 8.91 20.90 1.36
CA GLY A 102 9.86 22.01 1.49
C GLY A 102 10.85 21.91 2.66
N LEU A 103 10.70 20.92 3.54
CA LEU A 103 11.77 20.57 4.48
C LEU A 103 12.88 19.78 3.77
N GLU A 104 14.14 19.99 4.16
CA GLU A 104 15.28 19.20 3.66
C GLU A 104 15.10 17.69 3.95
N MET A 105 14.37 17.37 5.02
CA MET A 105 13.91 16.04 5.36
C MET A 105 12.41 15.93 5.05
N MET A 106 12.09 15.19 3.99
CA MET A 106 10.70 14.95 3.57
C MET A 106 10.00 14.03 4.58
N ILE A 107 9.47 14.53 5.69
CA ILE A 107 8.67 13.67 6.59
C ILE A 107 7.35 13.35 5.88
N GLY A 108 7.01 12.07 5.80
CA GLY A 108 5.83 11.63 5.08
C GLY A 108 5.31 10.27 5.51
N ARG A 109 4.37 9.78 4.70
CA ARG A 109 3.65 8.53 4.93
C ARG A 109 3.78 7.64 3.71
N HIS A 110 4.29 6.43 3.90
CA HIS A 110 4.13 5.35 2.93
C HIS A 110 2.78 4.68 3.17
N VAL A 111 1.97 4.59 2.13
CA VAL A 111 0.65 3.96 2.17
C VAL A 111 0.64 2.78 1.22
N PHE A 112 0.31 1.60 1.75
CA PHE A 112 0.14 0.38 0.99
C PHE A 112 -1.34 0.03 0.99
N VAL A 113 -2.00 0.09 -0.17
CA VAL A 113 -3.43 -0.26 -0.31
C VAL A 113 -3.52 -1.64 -0.97
N TYR A 114 -4.02 -2.62 -0.22
CA TYR A 114 -4.10 -4.01 -0.64
C TYR A 114 -5.34 -4.29 -1.49
N CYS A 115 -5.30 -5.40 -2.23
CA CYS A 115 -6.38 -5.82 -3.12
C CYS A 115 -7.75 -6.02 -2.46
N ASP A 116 -7.82 -6.16 -1.13
CA ASP A 116 -9.05 -6.30 -0.36
C ASP A 116 -9.52 -4.99 0.29
N LYS A 117 -8.96 -3.85 -0.12
CA LYS A 117 -9.23 -2.49 0.39
C LYS A 117 -8.71 -2.23 1.81
N GLN A 118 -8.00 -3.16 2.43
CA GLN A 118 -7.23 -2.85 3.63
C GLN A 118 -6.01 -2.00 3.25
N TYR A 119 -5.52 -1.20 4.19
CA TYR A 119 -4.30 -0.42 3.98
C TYR A 119 -3.40 -0.40 5.21
N GLU A 120 -2.10 -0.25 4.96
CA GLU A 120 -1.08 -0.02 5.98
C GLU A 120 -0.43 1.36 5.76
N ILE A 121 -0.19 2.09 6.85
CA ILE A 121 0.49 3.38 6.83
C ILE A 121 1.76 3.28 7.66
N ILE A 122 2.89 3.64 7.05
CA ILE A 122 4.19 3.71 7.72
C ILE A 122 4.72 5.14 7.61
N TYR A 123 4.91 5.78 8.76
CA TYR A 123 5.54 7.10 8.85
C TYR A 123 7.05 6.97 8.63
N SER A 124 7.62 7.90 7.87
CA SER A 124 9.04 7.86 7.53
C SER A 124 9.67 9.23 7.31
N ILE A 125 11.00 9.23 7.28
CA ILE A 125 11.78 10.31 6.68
C ILE A 125 12.07 9.95 5.23
N GLY A 126 11.28 10.52 4.33
CA GLY A 126 11.49 10.58 2.89
C GLY A 126 11.27 9.26 2.16
N PRO A 127 10.92 9.31 0.87
CA PRO A 127 11.04 8.14 0.05
C PRO A 127 12.53 7.84 -0.12
N LEU A 128 12.95 6.61 0.16
CA LEU A 128 14.31 6.18 -0.13
C LEU A 128 14.61 6.37 -1.62
N HIS A 129 15.89 6.56 -1.96
CA HIS A 129 16.39 6.68 -3.33
C HIS A 129 15.72 5.70 -4.31
N TYR A 130 15.45 4.47 -3.87
CA TYR A 130 14.77 3.44 -4.64
C TYR A 130 13.41 3.87 -5.25
N TYR A 131 12.60 4.64 -4.55
CA TYR A 131 11.30 5.09 -5.08
C TYR A 131 11.44 6.37 -5.89
N ARG A 132 12.34 7.26 -5.46
CA ARG A 132 12.63 8.52 -6.16
C ARG A 132 13.19 8.28 -7.56
N ASP A 133 14.01 7.25 -7.74
CA ASP A 133 14.65 6.91 -9.01
C ASP A 133 13.73 6.10 -9.94
N ASN A 134 12.64 5.50 -9.42
CA ASN A 134 11.66 4.71 -10.17
C ASN A 134 10.48 5.55 -10.72
N GLU A 135 10.73 6.84 -10.99
CA GLU A 135 9.79 7.79 -11.61
C GLU A 135 8.39 7.79 -10.97
N MET A 136 8.31 8.03 -9.65
CA MET A 136 7.02 8.31 -9.01
C MET A 136 6.29 9.45 -9.73
N ILE A 137 4.99 9.28 -9.92
CA ILE A 137 4.13 10.27 -10.59
C ILE A 137 3.36 11.03 -9.51
N GLU A 138 3.39 12.36 -9.58
CA GLU A 138 2.56 13.20 -8.72
C GLU A 138 1.10 13.09 -9.20
N ILE A 139 0.22 12.68 -8.29
CA ILE A 139 -1.22 12.66 -8.53
C ILE A 139 -1.69 14.11 -8.57
N LYS A 140 -2.28 14.51 -9.70
CA LYS A 140 -2.85 15.85 -9.87
C LYS A 140 -4.35 15.79 -9.69
N TRP A 141 -4.87 16.62 -8.79
CA TRP A 141 -6.29 16.80 -8.53
C TRP A 141 -6.74 18.23 -8.87
#